data_AF-A0A9E2F1U2-F1
#
_entry.id   AF-A0A9E2F1U2-F1
#
_cell.length_a   1.000
_cell.length_b   1.000
_cell.length_c   1.000
_cell.angle_alpha   90.00
_cell.angle_beta   90.00
_cell.angle_gamma   90.00
#
_symmetry.space_group_name_H-M   'P 1'
#
loop_
_entity.id
_entity.type
_entity.pdbx_description
1 polymer ?
#
loop_
_entity_poly.entity_id
_entity_poly.type
_entity_poly.pdbx_seq_one_letter_code
_entity_poly.pdbx_strand_id
1 'polypeptide(L)'
;MANYNTSEFRSGLRIIIDNDPCIIVENEFVKPGKGQAFSRVRIRNLKTGKTVDKTFRSGESVEAADVMDTTMQYLYADGEFWHFMVPDTFEQYA
;
A
#
# COMPACT_ATOMS: atom_id res chain seq x y z
N MET A 1 9.50 10.45 7.83
CA MET A 1 8.86 9.18 7.47
C MET A 1 9.88 8.21 6.91
N ALA A 2 9.62 6.91 7.03
CA ALA A 2 10.42 5.91 6.33
C ALA A 2 10.20 6.05 4.81
N ASN A 3 11.27 5.91 4.04
CA ASN A 3 11.22 5.94 2.58
C ASN A 3 11.73 4.60 2.05
N TYR A 4 11.13 4.13 0.97
CA TYR A 4 11.56 2.94 0.25
C TYR A 4 12.23 3.32 -1.06
N ASN A 5 13.37 2.69 -1.37
CA ASN A 5 13.94 2.81 -2.71
C ASN A 5 13.24 1.84 -3.68
N THR A 6 13.23 2.16 -4.97
CA THR A 6 12.82 1.22 -6.03
C THR A 6 13.43 -0.18 -5.94
N SER A 7 14.64 -0.34 -5.37
CA SER A 7 15.27 -1.64 -5.14
C SER A 7 14.58 -2.49 -4.08
N GLU A 8 13.79 -1.89 -3.20
CA GLU A 8 13.08 -2.55 -2.09
C GLU A 8 11.63 -2.89 -2.45
N PHE A 9 11.20 -2.56 -3.67
CA PHE A 9 9.84 -2.77 -4.11
C PHE A 9 9.52 -4.27 -4.23
N ARG A 10 8.51 -4.68 -3.47
CA ARG A 10 8.00 -6.04 -3.42
C ARG A 10 6.49 -6.01 -3.30
N SER A 11 5.83 -7.07 -3.75
CA SER A 11 4.40 -7.25 -3.55
C SER A 11 4.05 -7.18 -2.06
N GLY A 12 2.97 -6.48 -1.73
CA GLY A 12 2.51 -6.25 -0.36
C GLY A 12 3.10 -5.00 0.32
N LEU A 13 4.07 -4.32 -0.31
CA LEU A 13 4.63 -3.08 0.24
C LEU A 13 3.58 -1.96 0.19
N ARG A 14 3.47 -1.20 1.28
CA ARG A 14 2.53 -0.08 1.44
C ARG A 14 3.27 1.23 1.25
N ILE A 15 2.85 2.00 0.27
CA ILE A 15 3.52 3.23 -0.16
C ILE A 15 2.51 4.36 -0.34
N ILE A 16 2.95 5.60 -0.15
CA ILE A 16 2.16 6.78 -0.46
C ILE A 16 2.42 7.19 -1.91
N ILE A 17 1.33 7.33 -2.67
CA ILE A 17 1.37 7.80 -4.05
C ILE A 17 0.29 8.86 -4.21
N ASP A 18 0.68 10.07 -4.63
CA ASP A 18 -0.24 11.21 -4.80
C ASP A 18 -1.05 11.51 -3.52
N ASN A 19 -0.42 11.38 -2.34
CA ASN A 19 -1.02 11.48 -1.00
C ASN A 19 -2.06 10.40 -0.64
N ASP A 20 -2.18 9.34 -1.45
CA ASP A 20 -3.04 8.21 -1.17
C ASP A 20 -2.25 6.94 -0.80
N PRO A 21 -2.72 6.16 0.21
CA PRO A 21 -2.11 4.90 0.57
C PRO A 21 -2.38 3.85 -0.51
N CYS A 22 -1.31 3.27 -1.03
CA CYS A 22 -1.34 2.27 -2.08
C CYS A 22 -0.57 1.03 -1.65
N ILE A 23 -0.99 -0.13 -2.14
CA ILE A 23 -0.27 -1.40 -2.00
C ILE A 23 0.32 -1.82 -3.33
N ILE A 24 1.59 -2.22 -3.34
CA ILE A 24 2.23 -2.81 -4.51
C ILE A 24 1.65 -4.21 -4.70
N VAL A 25 1.02 -4.44 -5.85
CA VAL A 25 0.52 -5.75 -6.27
C VAL A 25 1.64 -6.52 -6.95
N GLU A 26 2.36 -5.86 -7.84
CA GLU A 26 3.38 -6.48 -8.70
C GLU A 26 4.48 -5.46 -9.01
N ASN A 27 5.72 -5.95 -9.15
CA ASN A 27 6.88 -5.15 -9.52
C ASN A 27 7.70 -5.90 -10.58
N GLU A 28 7.89 -5.28 -11.73
CA GLU A 28 8.71 -5.77 -12.84
C GLU A 28 9.91 -4.84 -13.04
N PHE A 29 11.11 -5.34 -12.75
CA PHE A 29 12.34 -4.61 -12.99
C PHE A 29 12.83 -4.84 -14.43
N VAL A 30 12.97 -3.76 -15.19
CA VAL A 30 13.37 -3.79 -16.60
C VAL A 30 14.71 -3.06 -16.79
N LYS A 31 15.69 -3.78 -17.34
CA LYS A 31 16.99 -3.22 -17.72
C LYS A 31 17.13 -3.27 -19.25
N PRO A 32 16.87 -2.16 -19.97
CA PRO A 32 17.00 -2.14 -21.43
C PRO A 32 18.48 -2.24 -21.85
N GLY A 33 18.75 -2.87 -23.00
CA GLY A 33 20.12 -2.98 -23.54
C GLY A 33 20.77 -1.63 -23.87
N LYS A 34 19.95 -0.60 -24.15
CA LYS A 34 20.34 0.81 -24.22
C LYS A 34 19.27 1.64 -23.49
N GLY A 35 19.65 2.31 -22.39
CA GLY A 35 18.74 3.15 -21.59
C GLY A 35 18.93 2.98 -20.08
N GLN A 36 18.26 3.81 -19.29
CA GLN A 36 18.24 3.68 -17.83
C GLN A 36 17.30 2.55 -17.41
N ALA A 37 17.66 1.81 -16.36
CA ALA A 37 16.79 0.81 -15.76
C ALA A 37 15.59 1.47 -15.08
N PHE A 38 14.45 0.77 -15.09
CA PHE A 38 13.21 1.24 -14.47
C PHE A 38 12.40 0.06 -13.94
N SER A 39 11.52 0.34 -12.99
CA SER A 39 10.57 -0.62 -12.43
C SER A 39 9.16 -0.27 -12.88
N ARG A 40 8.44 -1.21 -13.49
CA ARG A 40 7.01 -1.12 -13.73
C ARG A 40 6.28 -1.73 -12.54
N VAL A 41 5.51 -0.92 -11.84
CA VAL A 41 4.88 -1.29 -10.58
C VAL A 41 3.38 -1.16 -10.75
N ARG A 42 2.68 -2.27 -10.53
CA ARG A 42 1.24 -2.29 -10.43
C ARG A 42 0.87 -2.00 -8.98
N ILE A 43 0.16 -0.91 -8.75
CA ILE A 43 -0.27 -0.49 -7.42
C ILE A 43 -1.79 -0.51 -7.33
N ARG A 44 -2.33 -0.84 -6.16
CA ARG A 44 -3.76 -0.72 -5.86
C ARG A 44 -3.94 0.34 -4.78
N ASN A 45 -4.78 1.34 -5.06
CA ASN A 45 -5.14 2.37 -4.09
C ASN A 45 -6.09 1.77 -3.04
N LEU A 46 -5.75 1.93 -1.76
CA LEU A 46 -6.48 1.33 -0.65
C LEU A 46 -7.79 2.07 -0.32
N LYS A 47 -7.91 3.37 -0.67
CA LYS A 47 -9.14 4.14 -0.50
C LYS A 47 -10.18 3.85 -1.59
N THR A 48 -9.73 3.74 -2.83
CA THR A 48 -10.65 3.61 -3.99
C THR A 48 -10.74 2.20 -4.58
N GLY A 49 -9.84 1.30 -4.19
CA GLY A 49 -9.74 -0.06 -4.74
C GLY A 49 -9.22 -0.12 -6.18
N LYS A 50 -8.96 1.02 -6.83
CA LYS A 50 -8.49 1.07 -8.23
C LYS A 50 -7.05 0.59 -8.33
N THR A 51 -6.78 -0.20 -9.36
CA THR A 51 -5.43 -0.62 -9.72
C THR A 51 -4.89 0.29 -10.83
N VAL A 52 -3.68 0.80 -10.68
CA VAL A 52 -2.98 1.61 -11.67
C VAL A 52 -1.55 1.11 -11.85
N ASP A 53 -1.03 1.21 -13.07
CA ASP A 53 0.35 0.89 -13.38
C ASP A 53 1.18 2.20 -13.38
N LYS A 54 2.23 2.26 -12.56
CA LYS A 54 3.21 3.37 -12.54
C LYS A 54 4.60 2.85 -12.89
N THR A 55 5.40 3.70 -13.50
CA THR A 55 6.81 3.41 -13.81
C THR A 55 7.71 4.29 -12.98
N PHE A 56 8.67 3.70 -12.30
CA PHE A 56 9.66 4.40 -11.46
C PHE A 56 11.05 4.22 -12.05
N ARG A 57 11.86 5.27 -12.01
CA ARG A 57 13.27 5.16 -12.44
C ARG A 57 14.07 4.49 -11.34
N SER A 58 15.06 3.69 -11.71
CA SER A 58 15.94 3.09 -10.71
C SER A 58 16.64 4.15 -9.87
N GLY A 59 16.55 4.01 -8.54
CA GLY A 59 17.10 4.94 -7.56
C GLY A 59 16.08 5.94 -7.01
N GLU A 60 14.87 5.99 -7.56
CA GLU A 60 13.79 6.81 -7.01
C GLU A 60 13.34 6.27 -5.64
N SER A 61 12.93 7.19 -4.76
CA SER A 61 12.43 6.86 -3.42
C SER A 61 10.97 7.25 -3.31
N VAL A 62 10.17 6.41 -2.65
CA VAL A 62 8.77 6.68 -2.32
C VAL A 62 8.58 6.65 -0.81
N GLU A 63 7.58 7.37 -0.33
CA GLU A 63 7.26 7.41 1.09
C GLU A 63 6.50 6.14 1.50
N ALA A 64 6.83 5.61 2.68
CA ALA A 64 6.13 4.48 3.27
C ALA A 64 4.75 4.90 3.78
N ALA A 65 3.71 4.13 3.48
CA ALA A 65 2.39 4.34 4.06
C ALA A 65 2.28 3.58 5.39
N ASP A 66 1.91 4.29 6.45
CA ASP A 66 1.60 3.70 7.75
C ASP A 66 0.21 3.05 7.71
N VAL A 67 0.17 1.79 7.31
CA VAL A 67 -1.06 1.01 7.19
C VAL A 67 -0.83 -0.36 7.83
N MET A 68 -1.69 -0.72 8.77
CA MET A 68 -1.66 -2.01 9.46
C MET A 68 -2.99 -2.73 9.24
N ASP A 69 -2.91 -4.04 8.99
CA ASP A 69 -4.09 -4.90 8.95
C ASP A 69 -4.28 -5.49 10.35
N THR A 70 -5.44 -5.22 10.96
CA THR A 70 -5.78 -5.73 12.29
C THR A 70 -7.00 -6.62 12.17
N THR A 71 -6.93 -7.84 12.73
CA THR A 71 -8.09 -8.73 12.80
C THR A 71 -9.00 -8.26 13.93
N MET A 72 -10.25 -7.96 13.60
CA MET A 72 -11.24 -7.49 14.57
C MET A 72 -12.51 -8.33 14.50
N GLN A 73 -13.21 -8.41 15.62
CA GLN A 73 -14.53 -9.04 15.73
C GLN A 73 -15.62 -8.01 15.47
N TYR A 74 -16.54 -8.33 14.57
CA TYR A 74 -17.76 -7.54 14.38
C TYR A 74 -18.67 -7.66 15.61
N LEU A 75 -19.21 -6.53 16.07
CA LEU A 75 -20.15 -6.48 17.20
C LEU A 75 -21.58 -6.22 16.73
N TYR A 76 -21.85 -5.01 16.24
CA TYR A 76 -23.17 -4.56 15.79
C TYR A 76 -23.04 -3.37 14.83
N ALA A 77 -24.14 -2.98 14.20
CA ALA A 77 -24.24 -1.73 13.45
C ALA A 77 -25.37 -0.88 14.04
N ASP A 78 -25.17 0.43 14.19
CA ASP A 78 -26.16 1.36 14.74
C ASP A 78 -27.00 2.07 13.64
N GLY A 79 -26.69 1.79 12.37
CA GLY A 79 -27.33 2.36 11.19
C GLY A 79 -26.46 3.34 10.43
N GLU A 80 -25.44 3.92 11.07
CA GLU A 80 -24.47 4.82 10.45
C GLU A 80 -23.05 4.19 10.42
N PHE A 81 -22.68 3.51 11.51
CA PHE A 81 -21.36 2.90 11.68
C PHE A 81 -21.44 1.40 11.95
N TRP A 82 -20.33 0.71 11.69
CA TRP A 82 -20.15 -0.70 12.03
C TRP A 82 -19.13 -0.78 13.15
N HIS A 83 -19.52 -1.35 14.27
CA HIS A 83 -18.67 -1.44 15.45
C HIS A 83 -17.88 -2.76 15.45
N PHE A 84 -16.58 -2.66 15.69
CA PHE A 84 -15.62 -3.76 15.74
C PHE A 84 -14.83 -3.72 17.04
N MET A 85 -14.30 -4.87 17.46
CA MET A 85 -13.48 -5.01 18.66
C MET A 85 -12.25 -5.86 18.40
N VAL A 86 -11.09 -5.45 18.91
CA VAL A 86 -9.87 -6.26 18.92
C VAL A 86 -9.98 -7.30 20.04
N PRO A 87 -9.92 -8.62 19.76
CA PRO A 87 -10.17 -9.66 20.78
C PRO A 87 -9.17 -9.66 21.95
N ASP A 88 -7.93 -9.24 21.70
CA ASP A 88 -6.85 -9.33 22.69
C ASP A 88 -6.83 -8.13 23.65
N THR A 89 -7.10 -6.92 23.13
CA THR A 89 -7.05 -5.66 23.91
C THR A 89 -8.44 -5.15 24.31
N PHE A 90 -9.50 -5.70 23.73
CA PHE A 90 -10.88 -5.20 23.84
C PHE A 90 -11.07 -3.76 23.36
N GLU A 91 -10.11 -3.21 22.61
CA GLU A 91 -10.25 -1.89 21.97
C GLU A 91 -11.33 -1.94 20.89
N GLN A 92 -12.18 -0.91 20.84
CA GLN A 92 -13.32 -0.82 19.92
C GLN A 92 -13.13 0.29 18.91
N TYR A 93 -13.56 0.02 17.68
CA TYR A 93 -13.48 0.91 16.52
C TYR A 93 -14.84 0.94 15.82
N ALA A 94 -15.20 2.08 15.24
CA ALA A 94 -16.45 2.30 14.50
C ALA A 94 -16.18 2.79 13.07
#